data_AF-A0A9C9N4X6-F1
#
_entry.id   AF-A0A9C9N4X6-F1
#
_cell.length_a   1.000
_cell.length_b   1.000
_cell.length_c   1.000
_cell.angle_alpha   90.00
_cell.angle_beta   90.00
_cell.angle_gamma   90.00
#
_symmetry.space_group_name_H-M   'P 1'
#
loop_
_entity.id
_entity.type
_entity.pdbx_description
1 polymer ?
#
loop_
_entity_poly.entity_id
_entity_poly.type
_entity_poly.pdbx_seq_one_letter_code
_entity_poly.pdbx_strand_id
1 'polypeptide(L)'
;MLDLAVSPEIECLVVAVNNCNGGVLEVQNDCADLLVFDGVAVASGETVVLDVVKEDEERRLVEISSNFSEYIPERDERVEVSGRLGNRDVAITFTKTAPLCE
;
A
#
# COMPACT_ATOMS: atom_id res chain seq x y z
N MET A 1 5.12 -8.07 -14.34
CA MET A 1 6.16 -8.21 -13.31
C MET A 1 5.66 -7.44 -12.11
N LEU A 2 5.34 -8.12 -11.01
CA LEU A 2 4.95 -7.48 -9.75
C LEU A 2 6.21 -6.81 -9.19
N ASP A 3 6.19 -5.49 -9.02
CA ASP A 3 7.35 -4.70 -8.62
C ASP A 3 7.29 -4.28 -7.13
N LEU A 4 6.48 -5.01 -6.36
CA LEU A 4 6.31 -4.84 -4.93
C LEU A 4 7.57 -5.27 -4.17
N ALA A 5 8.02 -4.42 -3.26
CA ALA A 5 9.04 -4.71 -2.27
C ALA A 5 8.57 -4.26 -0.89
N VAL A 6 8.80 -5.09 0.12
CA VAL A 6 8.58 -4.77 1.54
C VAL A 6 9.92 -4.88 2.25
N SER A 7 10.31 -3.85 3.01
CA SER A 7 11.59 -3.82 3.72
C SER A 7 11.43 -3.28 5.14
N PRO A 8 11.96 -3.97 6.17
CA PRO A 8 12.52 -5.32 6.10
C PRO A 8 11.44 -6.35 5.77
N GLU A 9 11.85 -7.54 5.34
CA GLU A 9 10.93 -8.67 5.23
C GLU A 9 10.44 -9.08 6.63
N ILE A 10 9.13 -9.24 6.79
CA ILE A 10 8.47 -9.54 8.06
C ILE A 10 7.47 -10.67 7.80
N GLU A 11 7.70 -11.83 8.43
CA GLU A 11 6.94 -13.06 8.17
C GLU A 11 5.43 -12.91 8.44
N CYS A 12 5.05 -12.14 9.46
CA CYS A 12 3.65 -11.93 9.85
C CYS A 12 2.96 -10.76 9.11
N LEU A 13 3.65 -10.13 8.16
CA LEU A 13 3.12 -9.02 7.37
C LEU A 13 3.05 -9.46 5.90
N VAL A 14 1.84 -9.58 5.37
CA VAL A 14 1.61 -9.89 3.97
C VAL A 14 1.16 -8.62 3.26
N VAL A 15 1.84 -8.28 2.18
CA VAL A 15 1.45 -7.17 1.29
C VAL A 15 1.33 -7.73 -0.12
N ALA A 16 0.23 -7.42 -0.78
CA ALA A 16 0.03 -7.65 -2.20
C ALA A 16 -0.29 -6.33 -2.90
N VAL A 17 0.04 -6.24 -4.18
CA VAL A 17 -0.30 -5.08 -5.01
C VAL A 17 -1.10 -5.52 -6.22
N ASN A 18 -2.20 -4.82 -6.48
CA ASN A 18 -3.00 -5.00 -7.68
C ASN A 18 -2.69 -3.89 -8.68
N ASN A 19 -1.66 -4.14 -9.49
CA ASN A 19 -1.21 -3.25 -10.56
C ASN A 19 -2.19 -3.18 -11.75
N CYS A 20 -3.16 -4.11 -11.85
CA CYS A 20 -4.17 -4.05 -12.91
C CYS A 20 -5.20 -2.95 -12.66
N ASN A 21 -5.45 -2.64 -11.38
CA ASN A 21 -6.49 -1.70 -10.98
C ASN A 21 -5.94 -0.38 -10.44
N GLY A 22 -4.81 0.09 -11.00
CA GLY A 22 -4.18 1.36 -10.61
C GLY A 22 -3.24 1.26 -9.40
N GLY A 23 -2.78 0.05 -9.04
CA GLY A 23 -1.78 -0.16 -7.99
C GLY A 23 -2.34 0.02 -6.58
N VAL A 24 -3.44 -0.64 -6.25
CA VAL A 24 -3.95 -0.70 -4.86
C VAL A 24 -3.19 -1.75 -4.06
N LEU A 25 -3.00 -1.51 -2.77
CA LEU A 25 -2.32 -2.41 -1.85
C LEU A 25 -3.34 -3.20 -1.03
N GLU A 26 -3.16 -4.50 -0.91
CA GLU A 26 -3.82 -5.32 0.10
C GLU A 26 -2.80 -5.61 1.19
N VAL A 27 -3.11 -5.22 2.43
CA VAL A 27 -2.21 -5.35 3.58
C VAL A 27 -2.90 -6.19 4.63
N GLN A 28 -2.29 -7.32 4.97
CA GLN A 28 -2.72 -8.18 6.06
C GLN A 28 -1.67 -8.16 7.17
N ASN A 29 -2.09 -7.77 8.36
CA ASN A 29 -1.24 -7.70 9.54
C ASN A 29 -1.55 -8.84 10.50
N ASP A 30 -0.86 -9.97 10.36
CA ASP A 30 -0.95 -11.10 11.32
C ASP A 30 0.04 -10.95 12.48
N CYS A 31 0.77 -9.83 12.56
CA CYS A 31 1.67 -9.55 13.67
C CYS A 31 0.88 -9.17 14.92
N ALA A 32 1.48 -9.39 16.10
CA ALA A 32 0.87 -9.01 17.37
C ALA A 32 0.82 -7.48 17.59
N ASP A 33 1.70 -6.75 16.90
CA ASP A 33 1.83 -5.31 17.01
C ASP A 33 0.93 -4.57 16.01
N LEU A 34 0.56 -3.33 16.36
CA LEU A 34 -0.15 -2.42 15.46
C LEU A 34 0.78 -1.99 14.31
N LEU A 35 0.28 -2.07 13.08
CA LEU A 35 0.91 -1.51 11.90
C LEU A 35 0.31 -0.14 11.60
N VAL A 36 1.15 0.85 11.30
CA VAL A 36 0.71 2.20 10.92
C VAL A 36 1.48 2.67 9.68
N PHE A 37 0.77 2.95 8.59
CA PHE A 37 1.32 3.57 7.38
C PHE A 37 0.68 4.94 7.15
N ASP A 38 1.47 6.01 7.14
CA ASP A 38 0.99 7.38 6.88
C ASP A 38 -0.31 7.76 7.64
N GLY A 39 -0.41 7.32 8.90
CA GLY A 39 -1.57 7.56 9.77
C GLY A 39 -2.73 6.54 9.65
N VAL A 40 -2.72 5.66 8.65
CA VAL A 40 -3.66 4.52 8.55
C VAL A 40 -3.17 3.40 9.46
N ALA A 41 -4.04 2.96 10.37
CA ALA A 41 -3.72 1.93 11.36
C ALA A 41 -4.36 0.60 10.96
N VAL A 42 -3.59 -0.49 11.00
CA VAL A 42 -4.02 -1.85 10.70
C VAL A 42 -3.76 -2.73 11.92
N ALA A 43 -4.83 -3.14 12.59
CA ALA A 43 -4.78 -3.92 13.81
C ALA A 43 -4.24 -5.35 13.57
N SER A 44 -3.89 -6.03 14.65
CA SER A 44 -3.50 -7.44 14.60
C SER A 44 -4.68 -8.30 14.13
N GLY A 45 -4.43 -9.17 13.14
CA GLY A 45 -5.42 -10.04 12.50
C GLY A 45 -6.34 -9.31 11.51
N GLU A 46 -6.03 -8.07 11.14
CA GLU A 46 -6.81 -7.27 10.20
C GLU A 46 -6.23 -7.31 8.78
N THR A 47 -7.12 -7.27 7.79
CA THR A 47 -6.79 -7.06 6.39
C THR A 47 -7.47 -5.79 5.90
N VAL A 48 -6.70 -4.89 5.28
CA VAL A 48 -7.21 -3.64 4.69
C VAL A 48 -6.77 -3.53 3.24
N VAL A 49 -7.54 -2.77 2.46
CA VAL A 49 -7.15 -2.35 1.11
C VAL A 49 -6.82 -0.86 1.16
N LEU A 50 -5.63 -0.51 0.70
CA LEU A 50 -5.09 0.84 0.74
C LEU A 50 -4.86 1.35 -0.67
N ASP A 51 -5.07 2.64 -0.86
CA ASP A 51 -4.69 3.34 -2.06
C ASP A 51 -3.82 4.55 -1.74
N VAL A 52 -2.89 4.85 -2.65
CA VAL A 52 -2.12 6.08 -2.62
C VAL A 52 -2.78 7.06 -3.56
N VAL A 53 -3.46 8.06 -3.01
CA VAL A 53 -4.11 9.13 -3.75
C VAL A 53 -3.21 10.36 -3.82
N LYS A 54 -3.48 11.24 -4.79
CA LYS A 54 -2.78 12.52 -4.93
C LYS A 54 -3.79 13.66 -4.78
N GLU A 55 -3.62 14.48 -3.75
CA GLU A 55 -4.42 15.68 -3.47
C GLU A 55 -3.47 16.88 -3.39
N ASP A 56 -3.73 17.96 -4.15
CA ASP A 56 -2.97 19.22 -4.11
C ASP A 56 -1.43 19.05 -4.14
N GLU A 57 -0.94 18.18 -5.04
CA GLU A 57 0.47 17.81 -5.24
C GLU A 57 1.09 16.90 -4.16
N GLU A 58 0.39 16.65 -3.06
CA GLU A 58 0.81 15.72 -2.01
C GLU A 58 0.23 14.31 -2.24
N ARG A 59 1.01 13.29 -1.87
CA ARG A 59 0.56 11.90 -1.88
C ARG A 59 0.07 11.54 -0.50
N ARG A 60 -1.05 10.84 -0.42
CA ARG A 60 -1.64 10.37 0.82
C ARG A 60 -2.07 8.93 0.71
N LEU A 61 -1.87 8.17 1.79
CA LEU A 61 -2.44 6.82 1.92
C LEU A 61 -3.86 6.89 2.49
N VAL A 62 -4.80 6.20 1.85
CA VAL A 62 -6.19 6.11 2.29
C VAL A 62 -6.64 4.65 2.28
N GLU A 63 -7.49 4.29 3.24
CA GLU A 63 -8.20 3.02 3.22
C GLU A 63 -9.39 3.12 2.26
N ILE A 64 -9.56 2.11 1.41
CA ILE A 64 -10.65 2.02 0.45
C ILE A 64 -11.38 0.68 0.58
N SER A 65 -12.66 0.66 0.22
CA SER A 65 -13.48 -0.58 0.22
C SER A 65 -13.48 -1.30 -1.14
N SER A 66 -12.75 -0.76 -2.11
CA SER A 66 -12.70 -1.23 -3.50
C SER A 66 -11.35 -1.83 -3.83
N ASN A 67 -11.29 -2.74 -4.80
CA ASN A 67 -10.03 -3.19 -5.38
C ASN A 67 -9.59 -2.33 -6.58
N PHE A 68 -10.18 -1.15 -6.76
CA PHE A 68 -9.84 -0.15 -7.76
C PHE A 68 -9.31 1.11 -7.10
N SER A 69 -8.24 1.66 -7.67
CA SER A 69 -7.66 2.90 -7.20
C SER A 69 -8.57 4.10 -7.48
N GLU A 70 -8.65 5.02 -6.52
CA GLU A 70 -9.32 6.31 -6.63
C GLU A 70 -8.46 7.34 -7.39
N TYR A 71 -7.16 7.09 -7.54
CA TYR A 71 -6.22 7.93 -8.28
C TYR A 71 -5.39 7.10 -9.25
N ILE A 72 -5.54 7.33 -10.55
CA ILE A 72 -4.70 6.69 -11.57
C ILE A 72 -3.75 7.75 -12.16
N PRO A 73 -2.42 7.59 -12.03
CA PRO A 73 -1.48 8.56 -12.57
C PRO A 73 -1.47 8.55 -14.11
N GLU A 74 -1.05 9.66 -14.73
CA GLU A 74 -0.94 9.78 -16.20
C GLU A 74 0.12 8.83 -16.80
N ARG A 75 1.10 8.43 -15.99
CA ARG A 75 2.19 7.52 -16.32
C ARG A 75 2.48 6.64 -15.11
N ASP A 76 3.09 5.49 -15.33
CA ASP A 76 3.56 4.63 -14.23
C ASP A 76 4.47 5.43 -13.29
N GLU A 77 4.13 5.43 -12.01
CA GLU A 77 4.84 6.15 -10.96
C GLU A 77 5.33 5.18 -9.89
N ARG A 78 6.63 5.24 -9.55
CA ARG A 78 7.14 4.54 -8.37
C ARG A 78 6.66 5.27 -7.11
N VAL A 79 6.11 4.49 -6.19
CA VAL A 79 5.58 4.95 -4.91
C VAL A 79 6.29 4.23 -3.79
N GLU A 80 6.66 4.98 -2.76
CA GLU A 80 7.17 4.46 -1.50
C GLU A 80 6.24 4.92 -0.39
N VAL A 81 5.83 3.98 0.45
CA VAL A 81 5.00 4.21 1.63
C VAL A 81 5.79 3.74 2.83
N SER A 82 6.08 4.65 3.76
CA SER A 82 6.77 4.33 5.01
C SER A 82 5.76 4.21 6.15
N GLY A 83 6.04 3.30 7.07
CA GLY A 83 5.22 3.04 8.23
C GLY A 83 6.01 2.40 9.35
N ARG A 84 5.30 2.01 10.41
CA ARG A 84 5.86 1.31 11.56
C ARG A 84 5.00 0.14 11.97
N LEU A 85 5.64 -0.99 12.23
CA LEU A 85 5.04 -2.13 12.92
C LEU A 85 5.58 -2.15 14.35
N GLY A 86 4.75 -1.74 15.32
CA GLY A 86 5.20 -1.48 16.68
C GLY A 86 6.34 -0.45 16.70
N ASN A 87 7.55 -0.92 17.03
CA ASN A 87 8.77 -0.09 17.08
C ASN A 87 9.71 -0.28 15.87
N ARG A 88 9.28 -1.01 14.84
CA ARG A 88 10.10 -1.31 13.65
C ARG A 88 9.62 -0.47 12.48
N ASP A 89 10.54 0.21 11.80
CA ASP A 89 10.23 0.89 10.55
C ASP A 89 10.01 -0.15 9.44
N VAL A 90 9.00 0.11 8.59
CA VAL A 90 8.63 -0.71 7.43
C VAL A 90 8.41 0.20 6.24
N ALA A 91 8.95 -0.16 5.09
CA ALA A 91 8.73 0.52 3.83
C ALA A 91 8.13 -0.45 2.82
N ILE A 92 7.11 0.01 2.10
CA ILE A 92 6.53 -0.64 0.93
C ILE A 92 6.91 0.18 -0.28
N THR A 93 7.44 -0.45 -1.32
CA THR A 93 7.66 0.20 -2.61
C THR A 93 6.98 -0.57 -3.72
N PHE A 94 6.28 0.12 -4.59
CA PHE A 94 5.56 -0.49 -5.72
C PHE A 94 5.36 0.53 -6.85
N THR A 95 4.91 0.10 -8.01
CA THR A 95 4.54 0.98 -9.12
C THR A 95 3.04 1.15 -9.15
N LYS A 96 2.64 2.41 -9.05
CA LYS A 96 1.28 2.84 -9.32
C LYS A 96 1.13 2.99 -10.83
N THR A 97 0.30 2.16 -11.43
CA THR A 97 0.21 2.02 -12.88
C THR A 97 -0.72 3.06 -13.48
N ALA A 98 -0.37 3.55 -14.66
CA ALA A 98 -1.32 4.23 -15.55
C ALA A 98 -2.42 3.25 -15.99
N PRO A 99 -3.53 3.72 -16.60
CA PRO A 99 -4.62 2.84 -17.03
C PRO A 99 -4.09 1.80 -18.02
N LEU A 100 -3.98 0.53 -17.59
CA LEU A 100 -3.34 -0.53 -18.38
C LEU A 100 -4.11 -1.86 -18.41
N CYS A 101 -5.38 -1.87 -18.04
CA CYS A 101 -6.24 -3.04 -18.28
C CYS A 101 -7.42 -2.66 -19.18
N GLU A 102 -7.24 -2.88 -20.48
CA GLU A 102 -8.36 -3.22 -21.38
C GLU A 102 -8.69 -4.72 -21.23
#